data_AF-A0A926I187-F1
#
_entry.id   AF-A0A926I187-F1
#
_cell.length_a   1.000
_cell.length_b   1.000
_cell.length_c   1.000
_cell.angle_alpha   90.00
_cell.angle_beta   90.00
_cell.angle_gamma   90.00
#
_symmetry.space_group_name_H-M   'P 1'
#
loop_
_entity.id
_entity.type
_entity.pdbx_description
1 polymer ?
#
loop_
_entity_poly.entity_id
_entity_poly.type
_entity_poly.pdbx_seq_one_letter_code
_entity_poly.pdbx_strand_id
1 'polypeptide(L)'
;MLSGLLFCGKCGDFMRPKLSQRLNKDGEQIYSYLCQTKEKSRRQNCDGKNPNGNELDRMVCEQIKLLSENHSAFIKGLSTVKREFEANREDFNERLLHLQKERQDNEKQINALVTALAKSDGMAAFDYITNQINELHRKNDGIQKQIADIESVSNQYSYSDSEFEILKDLLVSFSKSFDTMSVEQKRAALRTFIRKIVWDGENAHVMLFGDVEENIDISSFTEQNGEPLRADSEFY
;
A
#
# COMPACT_ATOMS: atom_id res chain seq x y z
N MET A 1 22.08 1.51 -4.71
CA MET A 1 21.17 0.38 -4.47
C MET A 1 19.71 0.82 -4.42
N LEU A 2 19.35 1.81 -3.60
CA LEU A 2 17.97 2.19 -3.21
C LEU A 2 17.24 3.20 -4.13
N SER A 3 17.73 3.43 -5.34
CA SER A 3 17.12 4.39 -6.27
C SER A 3 15.69 3.97 -6.62
N GLY A 4 14.73 4.89 -6.44
CA GLY A 4 13.30 4.63 -6.66
C GLY A 4 12.57 3.95 -5.49
N LEU A 5 13.27 3.63 -4.39
CA LEU A 5 12.66 3.17 -3.14
C LEU A 5 12.78 4.21 -2.01
N LEU A 6 13.72 5.15 -2.12
CA LEU A 6 14.01 6.14 -1.08
C LEU A 6 13.27 7.46 -1.32
N PHE A 7 12.60 7.93 -0.27
CA PHE A 7 11.79 9.15 -0.24
C PHE A 7 12.27 10.11 0.84
N CYS A 8 12.12 11.40 0.59
CA CYS A 8 12.46 12.44 1.54
C CYS A 8 11.34 12.61 2.57
N GLY A 9 11.66 12.44 3.85
CA GLY A 9 10.71 12.62 4.94
C GLY A 9 10.20 14.05 5.11
N LYS A 10 10.90 15.07 4.57
CA LYS A 10 10.42 16.46 4.67
C LYS A 10 9.39 16.87 3.62
N CYS A 11 9.47 16.31 2.41
CA CYS A 11 8.64 16.77 1.28
C CYS A 11 7.94 15.62 0.53
N GLY A 12 8.16 14.38 0.94
CA GLY A 12 7.56 13.20 0.31
C GLY A 12 8.12 12.82 -1.06
N ASP A 13 8.97 13.65 -1.68
CA ASP A 13 9.50 13.41 -3.03
C ASP A 13 10.67 12.40 -3.02
N PHE A 14 10.93 11.79 -4.18
CA PHE A 14 11.98 10.79 -4.36
C PHE A 14 13.39 11.34 -4.11
N MET A 15 14.28 10.48 -3.62
CA MET A 15 15.71 10.77 -3.50
C MET A 15 16.51 10.01 -4.55
N ARG A 16 17.41 10.70 -5.24
CA ARG A 16 18.25 10.16 -6.33
C ARG A 16 19.72 10.09 -5.92
N PRO A 17 20.45 9.04 -6.29
CA PRO A 17 21.88 8.95 -6.01
C PRO A 17 22.65 9.99 -6.83
N LYS A 18 23.59 10.67 -6.19
CA LYS A 18 24.53 11.61 -6.82
C LYS A 18 25.95 11.17 -6.52
N LEU A 19 26.63 10.75 -7.57
CA LEU A 19 28.04 10.35 -7.53
C LEU A 19 28.92 11.56 -7.19
N SER A 20 29.90 11.33 -6.33
CA SER A 20 31.01 12.24 -6.09
C SER A 20 32.21 11.78 -6.92
N GLN A 21 33.08 12.71 -7.30
CA GLN A 21 34.37 12.39 -7.91
C GLN A 21 35.37 11.78 -6.91
N ARG A 22 35.01 11.73 -5.62
CA ARG A 22 35.86 11.21 -4.54
C ARG A 22 35.66 9.70 -4.37
N LEU A 23 36.77 9.00 -4.10
CA LEU A 23 36.77 7.59 -3.74
C LEU A 23 36.87 7.44 -2.21
N ASN A 24 36.30 6.36 -1.67
CA ASN A 24 36.46 5.97 -0.27
C ASN A 24 37.79 5.22 -0.06
N LYS A 25 38.04 4.78 1.18
CA LYS A 25 39.27 4.05 1.56
C LYS A 25 39.41 2.71 0.85
N ASP A 26 38.31 2.14 0.39
CA ASP A 26 38.23 0.85 -0.28
C ASP A 26 38.27 0.98 -1.81
N GLY A 27 38.47 2.20 -2.33
CA GLY A 27 38.55 2.49 -3.77
C GLY A 27 37.21 2.63 -4.48
N GLU A 28 36.09 2.63 -3.76
CA GLU A 28 34.74 2.79 -4.32
C GLU A 28 34.35 4.26 -4.45
N GLN A 29 33.55 4.60 -5.46
CA GLN A 29 32.98 5.95 -5.59
C GLN A 29 32.02 6.26 -4.44
N ILE A 30 32.21 7.43 -3.82
CA ILE A 30 31.32 7.94 -2.79
C ILE A 30 30.09 8.54 -3.48
N TYR A 31 28.90 8.24 -3.01
CA TYR A 31 27.69 8.92 -3.42
C TYR A 31 26.80 9.29 -2.24
N SER A 32 25.89 10.22 -2.48
CA SER A 32 24.85 10.61 -1.52
C SER A 32 23.48 10.58 -2.19
N TYR A 33 22.43 10.39 -1.40
CA TYR A 33 21.07 10.55 -1.92
C TYR A 33 20.64 12.00 -1.78
N LEU A 34 20.13 12.58 -2.87
CA LEU A 34 19.64 13.94 -2.92
C LEU A 34 18.15 13.95 -3.25
N CYS A 35 17.36 14.68 -2.45
CA CYS A 35 15.95 14.89 -2.72
C CYS A 35 15.74 15.65 -4.04
N GLN A 36 14.82 15.17 -4.88
CA GLN A 36 14.53 15.74 -6.19
C GLN A 36 13.93 17.15 -6.10
N THR A 37 12.96 17.39 -5.20
CA THR A 37 12.44 18.74 -4.92
C THR A 37 13.53 19.69 -4.42
N LYS A 38 14.43 19.23 -3.54
CA LYS A 38 15.56 20.02 -3.05
C LYS A 38 16.50 20.43 -4.18
N GLU A 39 16.78 19.51 -5.11
CA GLU A 39 17.61 19.76 -6.29
C GLU A 39 16.95 20.77 -7.24
N LYS A 40 15.70 20.51 -7.65
CA LYS A 40 14.97 21.36 -8.61
C LYS A 40 14.72 22.77 -8.07
N SER A 41 14.36 22.89 -6.80
CA SER A 41 14.06 24.18 -6.17
C SER A 41 15.30 24.89 -5.64
N ARG A 42 16.51 24.33 -5.80
CA ARG A 42 17.75 24.87 -5.21
C ARG A 42 17.62 25.14 -3.71
N ARG A 43 17.03 24.19 -2.99
CA ARG A 43 16.75 24.21 -1.54
C ARG A 43 15.67 25.19 -1.07
N GLN A 44 14.88 25.79 -1.96
CA GLN A 44 13.80 26.71 -1.56
C GLN A 44 12.58 25.95 -1.02
N ASN A 45 12.23 24.82 -1.66
CA ASN A 45 11.01 24.07 -1.32
C ASN A 45 11.29 22.81 -0.48
N CYS A 46 12.57 22.49 -0.25
CA CYS A 46 12.98 21.38 0.62
C CYS A 46 14.46 21.55 1.01
N ASP A 47 14.78 21.40 2.29
CA ASP A 47 16.11 21.53 2.86
C ASP A 47 16.62 20.24 3.52
N GLY A 48 15.93 19.10 3.31
CA GLY A 48 16.23 17.81 3.96
C GLY A 48 17.69 17.38 3.88
N LYS A 49 18.24 16.79 4.94
CA LYS A 49 19.64 16.32 5.00
C LYS A 49 19.89 15.22 3.95
N ASN A 50 21.06 15.21 3.34
CA ASN A 50 21.43 14.19 2.35
C ASN A 50 22.14 13.03 3.08
N PRO A 51 21.62 11.79 3.05
CA PRO A 51 22.31 10.66 3.64
C PRO A 51 23.51 10.23 2.78
N ASN A 52 24.52 9.65 3.43
CA ASN A 52 25.61 8.96 2.75
C ASN A 52 25.03 7.71 2.07
N GLY A 53 25.17 7.63 0.75
CA GLY A 53 24.56 6.57 -0.04
C GLY A 53 25.19 5.21 0.18
N ASN A 54 26.52 5.13 0.27
CA ASN A 54 27.23 3.87 0.51
C ASN A 54 26.87 3.28 1.88
N GLU A 55 26.80 4.13 2.90
CA GLU A 55 26.46 3.72 4.27
C GLU A 55 24.99 3.33 4.39
N LEU A 56 24.08 4.14 3.85
CA LEU A 56 22.65 3.86 3.87
C LEU A 56 22.32 2.55 3.14
N ASP A 57 22.92 2.34 1.97
CA ASP A 57 22.71 1.11 1.20
C ASP A 57 23.20 -0.11 1.98
N ARG A 58 24.36 -0.02 2.64
CA ARG A 58 24.89 -1.10 3.48
C ARG A 58 23.98 -1.40 4.66
N MET A 59 23.55 -0.37 5.40
CA MET A 59 22.67 -0.53 6.56
C MET A 59 21.35 -1.20 6.18
N VAL A 60 20.68 -0.73 5.11
CA VAL A 60 19.41 -1.33 4.66
C VAL A 60 19.62 -2.79 4.24
N CYS A 61 20.71 -3.08 3.54
CA CYS A 61 21.07 -4.44 3.14
C CYS A 61 21.31 -5.36 4.35
N GLU A 62 22.07 -4.89 5.35
CA GLU A 62 22.34 -5.64 6.57
C GLU A 62 21.07 -5.88 7.40
N GLN A 63 20.21 -4.87 7.55
CA GLN A 63 18.95 -5.03 8.28
C GLN A 63 18.02 -6.06 7.62
N ILE A 64 17.92 -6.04 6.29
CA ILE A 64 17.09 -7.02 5.57
C ILE A 64 17.71 -8.42 5.62
N LYS A 65 19.04 -8.51 5.58
CA LYS A 65 19.75 -9.77 5.79
C LYS A 65 19.45 -10.34 7.18
N LEU A 66 19.55 -9.53 8.23
CA LEU A 66 19.23 -9.94 9.60
C LEU A 66 17.78 -10.40 9.76
N LEU A 67 16.82 -9.71 9.12
CA LEU A 67 15.42 -10.11 9.08
C LEU A 67 15.24 -11.47 8.38
N SER A 68 15.99 -11.70 7.29
CA SER A 68 15.94 -12.97 6.55
C SER A 68 16.61 -14.14 7.28
N GLU A 69 17.63 -13.88 8.12
CA GLU A 69 18.30 -14.88 8.94
C GLU A 69 17.46 -15.29 10.16
N ASN A 70 16.75 -14.34 10.79
CA ASN A 70 15.80 -14.61 11.87
C ASN A 70 14.37 -14.86 11.34
N HIS A 71 14.27 -15.74 10.36
CA HIS A 71 13.04 -16.08 9.64
C HIS A 71 11.86 -16.43 10.56
N SER A 72 12.12 -16.97 11.76
CA SER A 72 11.07 -17.49 12.64
C SER A 72 10.17 -16.42 13.23
N ALA A 73 10.71 -15.26 13.60
CA ALA A 73 9.93 -14.17 14.20
C ALA A 73 9.17 -13.39 13.12
N PHE A 74 9.82 -13.12 11.99
CA PHE A 74 9.22 -12.41 10.87
C PHE A 74 8.12 -13.21 10.17
N ILE A 75 8.35 -14.50 9.89
CA ILE A 75 7.30 -15.39 9.33
C ILE A 75 6.13 -15.53 10.30
N LYS A 76 6.39 -15.58 11.62
CA LYS A 76 5.32 -15.58 12.63
C LYS A 76 4.51 -14.29 12.59
N GLY A 77 5.16 -13.12 12.58
CA GLY A 77 4.49 -11.82 12.47
C GLY A 77 3.64 -11.73 11.21
N LEU A 78 4.20 -12.11 10.06
CA LEU A 78 3.47 -12.19 8.78
C LEU A 78 2.26 -13.13 8.84
N SER A 79 2.41 -14.30 9.47
CA SER A 79 1.30 -15.26 9.63
C SER A 79 0.21 -14.76 10.57
N THR A 80 0.57 -13.99 11.60
CA THR A 80 -0.39 -13.36 12.51
C THR A 80 -1.18 -12.27 11.80
N VAL A 81 -0.50 -11.38 11.08
CA VAL A 81 -1.14 -10.35 10.25
C VAL A 81 -2.05 -10.99 9.22
N LYS A 82 -1.61 -12.04 8.52
CA LYS A 82 -2.45 -12.81 7.59
C LYS A 82 -3.72 -13.33 8.27
N ARG A 83 -3.61 -13.93 9.45
CA ARG A 83 -4.76 -14.47 10.18
C ARG A 83 -5.75 -13.38 10.61
N GLU A 84 -5.25 -12.22 11.01
CA GLU A 84 -6.09 -11.06 11.35
C GLU A 84 -6.79 -10.52 10.10
N PHE A 85 -6.10 -10.47 8.96
CA PHE A 85 -6.71 -10.13 7.67
C PHE A 85 -7.77 -11.14 7.22
N GLU A 86 -7.51 -12.44 7.35
CA GLU A 86 -8.46 -13.50 7.01
C GLU A 86 -9.71 -13.42 7.90
N ALA A 87 -9.54 -13.20 9.20
CA ALA A 87 -10.65 -13.02 10.14
C ALA A 87 -11.50 -11.78 9.79
N ASN A 88 -10.85 -10.66 9.48
CA ASN A 88 -11.55 -9.45 9.02
C ASN A 88 -12.27 -9.70 7.69
N ARG A 89 -11.68 -10.46 6.77
CA ARG A 89 -12.29 -10.81 5.48
C ARG A 89 -13.52 -11.70 5.64
N GLU A 90 -13.51 -12.63 6.59
CA GLU A 90 -14.69 -13.43 6.94
C GLU A 90 -15.83 -12.55 7.46
N ASP A 91 -15.54 -11.60 8.36
CA ASP A 91 -16.53 -10.64 8.88
C ASP A 91 -17.08 -9.72 7.77
N PHE A 92 -16.21 -9.22 6.89
CA PHE A 92 -16.62 -8.45 5.71
C PHE A 92 -17.52 -9.26 4.78
N ASN A 93 -17.16 -10.51 4.48
CA ASN A 93 -17.95 -11.39 3.62
C ASN A 93 -19.32 -11.71 4.22
N GLU A 94 -19.39 -12.00 5.52
CA GLU A 94 -20.66 -12.25 6.21
C GLU A 94 -21.57 -11.01 6.16
N ARG A 95 -20.99 -9.83 6.36
CA ARG A 95 -21.71 -8.56 6.26
C ARG A 95 -22.17 -8.25 4.83
N LEU A 96 -21.35 -8.57 3.83
CA LEU A 96 -21.69 -8.42 2.41
C LEU A 96 -22.86 -9.33 2.02
N LEU A 97 -22.84 -10.59 2.48
CA LEU A 97 -23.94 -11.54 2.28
C LEU A 97 -25.23 -11.05 2.95
N HIS A 98 -25.15 -10.54 4.17
CA HIS A 98 -26.31 -9.96 4.87
C HIS A 98 -26.91 -8.78 4.10
N LEU A 99 -26.07 -7.82 3.70
CA LEU A 99 -26.50 -6.63 2.95
C LEU A 99 -27.10 -6.99 1.58
N GLN A 100 -26.50 -7.95 0.86
CA GLN A 100 -27.05 -8.44 -0.41
C GLN A 100 -28.42 -9.10 -0.23
N LYS A 101 -28.59 -9.89 0.84
CA LYS A 101 -29.87 -10.51 1.17
C LYS A 101 -30.93 -9.47 1.51
N GLU A 102 -30.59 -8.48 2.33
CA GLU A 102 -31.50 -7.38 2.69
C GLU A 102 -31.95 -6.58 1.45
N ARG A 103 -31.01 -6.26 0.55
CA ARG A 103 -31.32 -5.61 -0.72
C ARG A 103 -32.28 -6.44 -1.58
N GLN A 104 -32.03 -7.75 -1.68
CA GLN A 104 -32.86 -8.67 -2.47
C GLN A 104 -34.28 -8.76 -1.89
N ASP A 105 -34.42 -8.77 -0.56
CA ASP A 105 -35.73 -8.83 0.09
C ASP A 105 -36.49 -7.51 -0.05
N ASN A 106 -35.80 -6.36 0.01
CA ASN A 106 -36.40 -5.06 -0.30
C ASN A 106 -36.86 -4.97 -1.77
N GLU A 107 -36.07 -5.47 -2.73
CA GLU A 107 -36.45 -5.53 -4.15
C GLU A 107 -37.70 -6.40 -4.37
N LYS A 108 -37.80 -7.55 -3.69
CA LYS A 108 -39.01 -8.38 -3.72
C LYS A 108 -40.23 -7.64 -3.17
N GLN A 109 -40.07 -6.90 -2.08
CA GLN A 109 -41.15 -6.09 -1.50
C GLN A 109 -41.58 -4.96 -2.44
N ILE A 110 -40.63 -4.23 -3.05
CA ILE A 110 -40.92 -3.20 -4.05
C ILE A 110 -41.72 -3.82 -5.21
N ASN A 111 -41.27 -4.94 -5.77
CA ASN A 111 -41.97 -5.61 -6.87
C ASN A 111 -43.40 -6.05 -6.48
N ALA A 112 -43.61 -6.52 -5.26
CA ALA A 112 -44.93 -6.88 -4.75
C ALA A 112 -45.84 -5.64 -4.61
N LEU A 113 -45.31 -4.54 -4.08
CA LEU A 113 -46.04 -3.27 -3.93
C LEU A 113 -46.39 -2.65 -5.29
N VAL A 114 -45.47 -2.68 -6.26
CA VAL A 114 -45.70 -2.23 -7.64
C VAL A 114 -46.78 -3.09 -8.31
N THR A 115 -46.74 -4.41 -8.10
CA THR A 115 -47.76 -5.33 -8.64
C THR A 115 -49.14 -5.08 -8.01
N ALA A 116 -49.20 -4.73 -6.73
CA ALA A 116 -50.43 -4.37 -6.04
C ALA A 116 -51.00 -3.03 -6.55
N LEU A 117 -50.15 -2.03 -6.77
CA LEU A 117 -50.51 -0.75 -7.39
C LEU A 117 -51.09 -0.95 -8.80
N ALA A 118 -50.44 -1.76 -9.64
CA ALA A 118 -50.91 -2.02 -11.01
C ALA A 118 -52.29 -2.70 -11.08
N LYS A 119 -52.76 -3.29 -9.97
CA LYS A 119 -54.07 -3.96 -9.88
C LYS A 119 -55.15 -3.11 -9.18
N SER A 120 -54.80 -1.92 -8.67
CA SER A 120 -55.70 -1.09 -7.86
C SER A 120 -55.71 0.37 -8.34
N ASP A 121 -56.50 0.65 -9.38
CA ASP A 121 -56.74 2.02 -9.85
C ASP A 121 -57.57 2.82 -8.84
N GLY A 122 -57.03 3.95 -8.35
CA GLY A 122 -57.82 5.04 -7.76
C GLY A 122 -58.14 4.99 -6.26
N MET A 123 -57.46 4.18 -5.44
CA MET A 123 -57.66 4.19 -3.97
C MET A 123 -56.75 5.17 -3.23
N ALA A 124 -57.23 5.70 -2.09
CA ALA A 124 -56.46 6.56 -1.16
C ALA A 124 -55.15 5.93 -0.64
N ALA A 125 -54.94 4.63 -0.87
CA ALA A 125 -53.72 3.90 -0.57
C ALA A 125 -52.56 4.18 -1.55
N PHE A 126 -52.81 4.84 -2.69
CA PHE A 126 -51.80 5.12 -3.71
C PHE A 126 -50.60 5.88 -3.12
N ASP A 127 -50.86 7.01 -2.45
CA ASP A 127 -49.82 7.84 -1.83
C ASP A 127 -49.04 7.07 -0.74
N TYR A 128 -49.71 6.21 0.02
CA TYR A 128 -49.07 5.37 1.04
C TYR A 128 -48.12 4.34 0.42
N ILE A 129 -48.54 3.66 -0.66
CA ILE A 129 -47.72 2.65 -1.32
C ILE A 129 -46.54 3.32 -2.05
N THR A 130 -46.75 4.47 -2.70
CA THR A 130 -45.66 5.24 -3.33
C THR A 130 -44.62 5.68 -2.31
N ASN A 131 -45.05 6.18 -1.14
CA ASN A 131 -44.12 6.53 -0.06
C ASN A 131 -43.33 5.32 0.43
N GLN A 132 -43.98 4.17 0.59
CA GLN A 132 -43.31 2.94 1.04
C GLN A 132 -42.29 2.41 0.02
N ILE A 133 -42.59 2.51 -1.28
CA ILE A 133 -41.63 2.20 -2.37
C ILE A 133 -40.43 3.14 -2.30
N ASN A 134 -40.66 4.45 -2.11
CA ASN A 134 -39.58 5.44 -2.01
C ASN A 134 -38.67 5.19 -0.80
N GLU A 135 -39.23 4.78 0.35
CA GLU A 135 -38.43 4.42 1.53
C GLU A 135 -37.58 3.17 1.29
N LEU A 136 -38.15 2.12 0.70
CA LEU A 136 -37.40 0.91 0.35
C LEU A 136 -36.30 1.19 -0.69
N HIS A 137 -36.57 2.05 -1.66
CA HIS A 137 -35.55 2.51 -2.62
C HIS A 137 -34.41 3.25 -1.92
N ARG A 138 -34.71 4.19 -1.02
CA ARG A 138 -33.67 4.91 -0.24
C ARG A 138 -32.84 3.96 0.62
N LYS A 139 -33.46 2.93 1.20
CA LYS A 139 -32.73 1.88 1.93
C LYS A 139 -31.80 1.10 1.02
N ASN A 140 -32.26 0.71 -0.17
CA ASN A 140 -31.42 0.02 -1.15
C ASN A 140 -30.25 0.87 -1.63
N ASP A 141 -30.46 2.17 -1.86
CA ASP A 141 -29.37 3.09 -2.21
C ASP A 141 -28.33 3.20 -1.08
N GLY A 142 -28.78 3.20 0.18
CA GLY A 142 -27.91 3.17 1.36
C GLY A 142 -27.11 1.88 1.46
N ILE A 143 -27.76 0.73 1.28
CA ILE A 143 -27.12 -0.60 1.27
C ILE A 143 -26.10 -0.69 0.12
N GLN A 144 -26.42 -0.16 -1.06
CA GLN A 144 -25.52 -0.17 -2.21
C GLN A 144 -24.24 0.62 -1.95
N LYS A 145 -24.34 1.76 -1.24
CA LYS A 145 -23.17 2.53 -0.81
C LYS A 145 -22.32 1.75 0.19
N GLN A 146 -22.94 1.12 1.19
CA GLN A 146 -22.23 0.29 2.16
C GLN A 146 -21.51 -0.90 1.51
N ILE A 147 -22.12 -1.54 0.51
CA ILE A 147 -21.47 -2.59 -0.28
C ILE A 147 -20.26 -2.03 -1.02
N ALA A 148 -20.40 -0.90 -1.71
CA ALA A 148 -19.29 -0.27 -2.43
C ALA A 148 -18.14 0.14 -1.50
N ASP A 149 -18.45 0.65 -0.30
CA ASP A 149 -17.45 1.01 0.71
C ASP A 149 -16.69 -0.25 1.18
N ILE A 150 -17.38 -1.34 1.51
CA ILE A 150 -16.78 -2.62 1.92
C ILE A 150 -15.91 -3.22 0.79
N GLU A 151 -16.40 -3.20 -0.45
CA GLU A 151 -15.65 -3.70 -1.61
C GLU A 151 -14.40 -2.86 -1.92
N SER A 152 -14.46 -1.55 -1.69
CA SER A 152 -13.30 -0.66 -1.88
C SER A 152 -12.18 -0.94 -0.87
N VAL A 153 -12.53 -1.14 0.40
CA VAL A 153 -11.60 -1.49 1.46
C VAL A 153 -11.01 -2.89 1.22
N SER A 154 -11.84 -3.86 0.85
CA SER A 154 -11.39 -5.24 0.58
C SER A 154 -10.36 -5.31 -0.57
N ASN A 155 -10.57 -4.56 -1.65
CA ASN A 155 -9.65 -4.52 -2.79
C ASN A 155 -8.33 -3.78 -2.52
N GLN A 156 -8.33 -2.83 -1.59
CA GLN A 156 -7.14 -2.04 -1.27
C GLN A 156 -6.10 -2.83 -0.44
N TYR A 157 -6.51 -3.94 0.20
CA TYR A 157 -5.68 -4.74 1.10
C TYR A 157 -5.52 -6.21 0.70
N SER A 158 -5.90 -6.61 -0.52
CA SER A 158 -5.76 -7.98 -1.00
C SER A 158 -4.31 -8.29 -1.42
N TYR A 159 -3.46 -8.70 -0.48
CA TYR A 159 -2.37 -9.62 -0.86
C TYR A 159 -3.01 -10.97 -1.17
N SER A 160 -2.80 -11.51 -2.37
CA SER A 160 -3.26 -12.86 -2.67
C SER A 160 -2.41 -13.88 -1.93
N ASP A 161 -2.99 -15.03 -1.56
CA ASP A 161 -2.26 -16.12 -0.90
C ASP A 161 -0.99 -16.54 -1.66
N SER A 162 -1.00 -16.41 -2.98
CA SER A 162 0.16 -16.68 -3.82
C SER A 162 1.27 -15.64 -3.64
N GLU A 163 0.95 -14.36 -3.51
CA GLU A 163 1.94 -13.30 -3.26
C GLU A 163 2.62 -13.49 -1.91
N PHE A 164 1.86 -13.95 -0.91
CA PHE A 164 2.37 -14.24 0.43
C PHE A 164 3.36 -15.42 0.44
N GLU A 165 3.05 -16.54 -0.19
CA GLU A 165 3.99 -17.67 -0.26
C GLU A 165 5.22 -17.33 -1.13
N ILE A 166 5.05 -16.52 -2.19
CA ILE A 166 6.18 -16.01 -2.98
C ILE A 166 7.10 -15.15 -2.11
N LEU A 167 6.56 -14.26 -1.26
CA LEU A 167 7.36 -13.43 -0.35
C LEU A 167 8.17 -14.28 0.64
N LYS A 168 7.54 -15.32 1.19
CA LYS A 168 8.18 -16.25 2.13
C LYS A 168 9.30 -17.05 1.48
N ASP A 169 9.07 -17.60 0.30
CA ASP A 169 10.08 -18.32 -0.47
C ASP A 169 11.23 -17.40 -0.91
N LEU A 170 10.91 -16.16 -1.26
CA LEU A 170 11.90 -15.16 -1.60
C LEU A 170 12.77 -14.81 -0.38
N LEU A 171 12.21 -14.66 0.83
CA LEU A 171 13.00 -14.37 2.04
C LEU A 171 13.99 -15.49 2.38
N VAL A 172 13.53 -16.74 2.27
CA VAL A 172 14.36 -17.92 2.54
C VAL A 172 15.48 -18.07 1.52
N SER A 173 15.20 -17.75 0.25
CA SER A 173 16.21 -17.76 -0.81
C SER A 173 17.16 -16.56 -0.74
N PHE A 174 16.65 -15.40 -0.29
CA PHE A 174 17.42 -14.17 -0.15
C PHE A 174 18.58 -14.34 0.84
N SER A 175 18.35 -14.84 2.06
CA SER A 175 19.43 -15.01 3.05
C SER A 175 20.59 -15.87 2.53
N LYS A 176 20.26 -16.91 1.74
CA LYS A 176 21.24 -17.87 1.19
C LYS A 176 22.03 -17.34 0.00
N SER A 177 21.46 -16.43 -0.77
CA SER A 177 22.05 -15.97 -2.04
C SER A 177 22.41 -14.49 -2.06
N PHE A 178 22.08 -13.73 -1.01
CA PHE A 178 22.31 -12.30 -0.94
C PHE A 178 23.78 -11.92 -1.17
N ASP A 179 24.73 -12.64 -0.57
CA ASP A 179 26.14 -12.29 -0.66
C ASP A 179 26.73 -12.55 -2.05
N THR A 180 26.13 -13.43 -2.85
CA THR A 180 26.60 -13.80 -4.19
C THR A 180 25.88 -13.06 -5.32
N MET A 181 24.81 -12.31 -5.02
CA MET A 181 24.05 -11.53 -6.00
C MET A 181 24.77 -10.27 -6.49
N SER A 182 24.54 -9.91 -7.75
CA SER A 182 24.94 -8.61 -8.31
C SER A 182 24.16 -7.44 -7.70
N VAL A 183 24.61 -6.21 -7.91
CA VAL A 183 23.93 -5.00 -7.42
C VAL A 183 22.52 -4.86 -8.00
N GLU A 184 22.32 -5.25 -9.26
CA GLU A 184 21.03 -5.23 -9.95
C GLU A 184 20.07 -6.26 -9.36
N GLN A 185 20.56 -7.48 -9.09
CA GLN A 185 19.79 -8.55 -8.47
C GLN A 185 19.40 -8.21 -7.03
N LYS A 186 20.34 -7.68 -6.24
CA LYS A 186 20.07 -7.16 -4.89
C LYS A 186 18.98 -6.10 -4.94
N ARG A 187 19.08 -5.14 -5.87
CA ARG A 187 18.05 -4.11 -6.05
C ARG A 187 16.69 -4.70 -6.42
N ALA A 188 16.63 -5.68 -7.30
CA ALA A 188 15.37 -6.32 -7.69
C ALA A 188 14.72 -7.04 -6.50
N ALA A 189 15.50 -7.79 -5.72
CA ALA A 189 15.02 -8.49 -4.54
C ALA A 189 14.59 -7.53 -3.42
N LEU A 190 15.33 -6.45 -3.17
CA LEU A 190 14.95 -5.42 -2.19
C LEU A 190 13.60 -4.78 -2.54
N ARG A 191 13.28 -4.60 -3.83
CA ARG A 191 11.98 -4.09 -4.27
C ARG A 191 10.83 -5.05 -4.03
N THR A 192 11.10 -6.34 -3.83
CA THR A 192 10.05 -7.32 -3.53
C THR A 192 9.65 -7.26 -2.05
N PHE A 193 10.56 -6.89 -1.15
CA PHE A 193 10.29 -6.83 0.29
C PHE A 193 9.97 -5.43 0.80
N ILE A 194 10.57 -4.41 0.19
CA ILE A 194 10.45 -3.02 0.63
C ILE A 194 9.43 -2.32 -0.25
N ARG A 195 8.35 -1.85 0.37
CA ARG A 195 7.38 -0.96 -0.28
C ARG A 195 7.95 0.44 -0.42
N LYS A 196 8.55 0.96 0.66
CA LYS A 196 9.02 2.35 0.73
C LYS A 196 10.14 2.50 1.76
N ILE A 197 11.09 3.39 1.51
CA ILE A 197 12.08 3.82 2.51
C ILE A 197 11.94 5.33 2.67
N VAL A 198 11.79 5.82 3.90
CA VAL A 198 11.68 7.25 4.20
C VAL A 198 12.90 7.70 5.00
N TRP A 199 13.56 8.74 4.52
CA TRP A 199 14.68 9.39 5.21
C TRP A 199 14.20 10.66 5.92
N ASP A 200 14.17 10.66 7.25
CA ASP A 200 13.70 11.80 8.05
C ASP A 200 14.76 12.90 8.26
N GLY A 201 16.02 12.60 7.92
CA GLY A 201 17.16 13.49 8.14
C GLY A 201 18.25 12.87 9.02
N GLU A 202 17.91 11.85 9.81
CA GLU A 202 18.80 11.18 10.75
C GLU A 202 18.66 9.66 10.67
N ASN A 203 17.44 9.14 10.53
CA ASN A 203 17.13 7.73 10.43
C ASN A 203 16.46 7.38 9.10
N ALA A 204 16.63 6.12 8.70
CA ALA A 204 15.94 5.53 7.56
C ALA A 204 14.85 4.58 8.05
N HIS A 205 13.60 4.93 7.77
CA HIS A 205 12.43 4.13 8.09
C HIS A 205 12.12 3.22 6.90
N VAL A 206 12.24 1.90 7.09
CA VAL A 206 12.00 0.90 6.03
C VAL A 206 10.62 0.31 6.21
N MET A 207 9.72 0.59 5.26
CA MET A 207 8.36 0.04 5.23
C MET A 207 8.37 -1.21 4.36
N LEU A 208 8.06 -2.35 4.97
CA LEU A 208 7.98 -3.63 4.29
C LEU A 208 6.57 -3.89 3.77
N PHE A 209 6.44 -4.73 2.74
CA PHE A 209 5.14 -5.26 2.36
C PHE A 209 4.58 -6.11 3.53
N GLY A 210 3.32 -5.86 3.91
CA GLY A 210 2.65 -6.53 5.04
C GLY A 210 2.65 -5.76 6.37
N ASP A 211 3.25 -4.57 6.45
CA ASP A 211 3.09 -3.68 7.61
C ASP A 211 1.71 -3.00 7.54
N VAL A 212 0.97 -3.01 8.65
CA VAL A 212 -0.35 -2.37 8.75
C VAL A 212 -0.09 -0.87 8.94
N GLU A 213 -0.65 -0.03 8.08
CA GLU A 213 -0.46 1.44 8.10
C GLU A 213 -0.85 2.09 9.45
N GLU A 214 -1.49 1.36 10.36
CA GLU A 214 -1.97 1.84 11.68
C GLU A 214 -0.88 2.06 12.74
N ASN A 215 0.35 1.53 12.59
CA ASN A 215 1.42 1.71 13.59
C ASN A 215 2.49 2.74 13.21
N ILE A 216 2.32 3.44 12.09
CA ILE A 216 3.20 4.53 11.69
C ILE A 216 2.32 5.77 11.62
N ASP A 217 2.68 6.83 12.34
CA ASP A 217 2.00 8.12 12.25
C ASP A 217 2.32 8.75 10.87
N ILE A 218 1.61 8.29 9.84
CA ILE A 218 1.74 8.71 8.44
C ILE A 218 0.92 9.98 8.17
N SER A 219 0.21 10.51 9.18
CA SER A 219 -0.61 11.73 9.07
C SER A 219 0.18 12.97 8.58
N SER A 220 1.50 12.90 8.58
CA SER A 220 2.42 13.94 8.07
C SER A 220 2.85 13.78 6.60
N PHE A 221 2.52 12.67 5.92
CA PHE A 221 2.96 12.41 4.54
C PHE A 221 1.76 12.44 3.58
N THR A 222 1.23 13.63 3.35
CA THR A 222 0.13 13.83 2.39
C THR A 222 0.46 13.25 1.02
N GLU A 223 -0.47 12.43 0.55
CA GLU A 223 -0.62 11.96 -0.81
C GLU A 223 -0.58 13.12 -1.80
N GLN A 224 0.38 13.05 -2.71
CA GLN A 224 0.29 13.48 -4.10
C GLN A 224 1.71 13.35 -4.65
N ASN A 225 1.95 12.40 -5.56
CA ASN A 225 2.77 12.58 -6.75
C ASN A 225 2.80 11.27 -7.54
N GLY A 226 2.22 11.32 -8.74
CA GLY A 226 2.22 10.22 -9.70
C GLY A 226 3.62 9.81 -10.14
N GLU A 227 3.74 8.54 -10.52
CA GLU A 227 4.95 7.95 -11.08
C GLU A 227 5.53 8.81 -12.22
N PRO A 228 6.81 9.22 -12.18
CA PRO A 228 7.46 9.72 -13.36
C PRO A 228 8.07 8.55 -14.15
N LEU A 229 7.73 8.53 -15.44
CA LEU A 229 8.25 7.65 -16.49
C LEU A 229 9.77 7.46 -16.39
N ARG A 230 10.18 6.19 -16.56
CA ARG A 230 11.56 5.78 -16.82
C ARG A 230 12.08 6.49 -18.08
N ALA A 231 12.88 7.52 -17.88
CA ALA A 231 13.77 8.03 -18.92
C ALA A 231 15.20 7.92 -18.40
N ASP A 232 15.97 7.08 -19.09
CA ASP A 232 17.38 6.89 -18.90
C ASP A 232 18.12 8.23 -19.01
N SER A 233 19.07 8.45 -18.09
CA SER A 233 20.04 9.55 -18.20
C SER A 233 21.40 8.94 -18.45
N GLU A 234 21.62 8.59 -19.72
CA GLU A 234 22.91 8.88 -20.34
C GLU A 234 23.15 10.40 -20.30
N PHE A 235 24.43 10.77 -20.30
CA PHE A 235 25.05 12.06 -20.66
C PHE A 235 26.03 12.58 -19.59
N TYR A 236 27.31 12.29 -19.91
CA TYR A 236 28.59 12.96 -19.64
C TYR A 236 28.88 13.58 -18.25
#